data_AF-V3ZAV3-F1
#
_entry.id   AF-V3ZAV3-F1
#
_cell.length_a   1.000
_cell.length_b   1.000
_cell.length_c   1.000
_cell.angle_alpha   90.00
_cell.angle_beta   90.00
_cell.angle_gamma   90.00
#
_symmetry.space_group_name_H-M   'P 1'
#
loop_
_entity.id
_entity.type
_entity.pdbx_description
1 polymer ?
#
loop_
_entity_poly.entity_id
_entity_poly.type
_entity_poly.pdbx_seq_one_letter_code
_entity_poly.pdbx_strand_id
1 'polypeptide(L)'
;MAGRGRGGGKTWSFNVEMLGFGRGESLPPPVQQPRPLFPTQLYKPASLVQNEDYDYMLALKQEFRGAARKSPYYLSISEKKKDVERYSDKYQAAHQDSERKWQPDWRRFPAELKP
;
A
#
# COMPACT_ATOMS: atom_id res chain seq x y z
N MET A 1 -6.64 55.78 -44.45
CA MET A 1 -6.27 54.35 -44.32
C MET A 1 -6.91 53.82 -43.04
N ALA A 2 -7.88 52.92 -43.18
CA ALA A 2 -8.78 52.52 -42.10
C ALA A 2 -8.08 51.66 -41.04
N GLY A 3 -8.12 52.13 -39.79
CA GLY A 3 -7.60 51.43 -38.64
C GLY A 3 -8.40 50.16 -38.32
N ARG A 4 -7.68 49.09 -37.97
CA ARG A 4 -8.23 47.94 -37.26
C ARG A 4 -7.38 47.72 -36.01
N GLY A 5 -7.81 48.37 -34.92
CA GLY A 5 -7.27 48.15 -33.59
C GLY A 5 -7.47 46.70 -33.19
N ARG A 6 -6.37 45.96 -33.04
CA ARG A 6 -6.36 44.63 -32.43
C ARG A 6 -6.55 44.80 -30.92
N GLY A 7 -7.80 44.78 -30.49
CA GLY A 7 -8.18 44.67 -29.08
C GLY A 7 -7.83 43.29 -28.53
N GLY A 8 -6.54 43.05 -28.28
CA GLY A 8 -6.08 41.92 -27.46
C GLY A 8 -6.12 42.35 -25.99
N GLY A 9 -7.23 42.15 -25.29
CA GLY A 9 -7.28 42.58 -23.89
C GLY A 9 -8.60 42.31 -23.19
N LYS A 10 -8.70 41.12 -22.59
CA LYS A 10 -9.17 40.82 -21.21
C LYS A 10 -9.76 39.41 -21.15
N THR A 11 -8.88 38.43 -21.07
CA THR A 11 -9.23 37.03 -20.71
C THR A 11 -9.32 36.83 -19.20
N TRP A 12 -8.91 37.81 -18.39
CA TRP A 12 -8.79 37.72 -16.93
C TRP A 12 -9.69 38.76 -16.24
N SER A 13 -10.38 38.37 -15.18
CA SER A 13 -11.27 39.23 -14.39
C SER A 13 -10.55 40.12 -13.37
N PHE A 14 -9.23 39.93 -13.19
CA PHE A 14 -8.40 40.64 -12.21
C PHE A 14 -7.21 41.34 -12.88
N ASN A 15 -6.58 42.28 -12.15
CA ASN A 15 -5.43 43.04 -12.65
C ASN A 15 -4.15 42.20 -12.60
N VAL A 16 -3.62 41.84 -13.77
CA VAL A 16 -2.40 41.02 -13.92
C VAL A 16 -1.12 41.80 -13.59
N GLU A 17 -1.14 43.14 -13.70
CA GLU A 17 0.00 44.00 -13.36
C GLU A 17 0.28 44.01 -11.85
N MET A 18 -0.74 43.83 -11.00
CA MET A 18 -0.58 43.67 -9.56
C MET A 18 0.10 42.35 -9.16
N LEU A 19 0.05 41.34 -10.02
CA LEU A 19 0.79 40.08 -9.83
C LEU A 19 2.25 40.17 -10.27
N GLY A 20 2.68 41.33 -10.77
CA GLY A 20 4.06 41.57 -11.20
C GLY A 20 4.35 41.23 -12.65
N PHE A 21 3.32 41.00 -13.49
CA PHE A 21 3.53 40.90 -14.93
C PHE A 21 3.35 42.27 -15.59
N GLY A 22 4.43 42.79 -16.17
CA GLY A 22 4.43 44.02 -16.95
C GLY A 22 3.64 43.90 -18.26
N ARG A 23 3.29 45.05 -18.84
CA ARG A 23 2.60 45.11 -20.13
C ARG A 23 3.48 44.50 -21.24
N GLY A 24 3.05 43.36 -21.78
CA GLY A 24 3.78 42.64 -22.83
C GLY A 24 4.76 41.59 -22.32
N GLU A 25 4.85 41.38 -21.00
CA GLU A 25 5.62 40.27 -20.43
C GLU A 25 4.92 38.93 -20.68
N SER A 26 5.72 37.88 -20.86
CA SER A 26 5.22 36.54 -21.15
C SER A 26 4.58 35.93 -19.91
N LEU A 27 3.27 35.75 -19.96
CA LEU A 27 2.54 34.94 -18.99
C LEU A 27 2.96 33.46 -19.06
N PRO A 28 2.84 32.70 -17.96
CA PRO A 28 3.14 31.28 -17.97
C PRO A 28 2.32 30.57 -19.06
N PRO A 29 2.95 29.66 -19.83
CA PRO A 29 2.27 29.01 -20.93
C PRO A 29 1.12 28.12 -20.41
N PRO A 30 0.03 27.99 -21.18
CA PRO A 30 -1.05 27.08 -20.82
C PRO A 30 -0.54 25.64 -20.84
N VAL A 31 -0.81 24.90 -19.78
CA VAL A 31 -0.46 23.47 -19.68
C VAL A 31 -1.43 22.68 -20.58
N GLN A 32 -0.91 22.14 -21.70
CA GLN A 32 -1.73 21.43 -22.69
C GLN A 32 -2.13 20.01 -22.26
N GLN A 33 -1.35 19.37 -21.39
CA GLN A 33 -1.57 18.01 -20.93
C GLN A 33 -1.31 17.89 -19.43
N PRO A 34 -2.07 17.03 -18.71
CA PRO A 34 -1.81 16.78 -17.30
C PRO A 34 -0.40 16.23 -17.09
N ARG A 35 0.18 16.51 -15.93
CA ARG A 35 1.48 15.95 -15.55
C ARG A 35 1.40 14.42 -15.51
N PRO A 36 2.49 13.71 -15.86
CA PRO A 36 2.51 12.26 -15.76
C PRO A 36 2.34 11.80 -14.31
N LEU A 37 1.76 10.60 -14.12
CA LEU A 37 1.54 9.99 -12.80
C LEU A 37 2.87 9.77 -12.05
N PHE A 38 3.93 9.46 -12.80
CA PHE A 38 5.28 9.24 -12.27
C PHE A 38 6.25 10.22 -12.93
N PRO A 39 6.54 11.38 -12.32
CA PRO A 39 7.55 12.30 -12.83
C PRO A 39 8.95 11.68 -12.71
N THR A 40 9.87 12.09 -13.58
CA THR A 40 11.26 11.64 -13.53
C THR A 40 11.95 12.13 -12.25
N GLN A 41 12.57 11.21 -11.53
CA GLN A 41 13.33 11.54 -10.32
C GLN A 41 14.79 11.86 -10.69
N LEU A 42 15.36 12.87 -10.04
CA LEU A 42 16.76 13.26 -10.22
C LEU A 42 17.74 12.26 -9.58
N TYR A 43 17.31 11.57 -8.53
CA TYR A 43 18.13 10.64 -7.76
C TYR A 43 17.46 9.27 -7.66
N LYS A 44 18.30 8.23 -7.62
CA LYS A 44 17.88 6.85 -7.40
C LYS A 44 18.15 6.44 -5.96
N PRO A 45 17.39 5.48 -5.40
CA PRO A 45 17.69 4.92 -4.09
C PRO A 45 19.06 4.24 -4.10
N ALA A 46 19.72 4.22 -2.94
CA ALA A 46 20.97 3.51 -2.75
C ALA A 46 20.79 2.01 -2.99
N SER A 47 21.86 1.35 -3.47
CA SER A 47 21.89 -0.10 -3.60
C SER A 47 21.79 -0.79 -2.25
N LEU A 48 21.28 -2.02 -2.23
CA LEU A 48 21.26 -2.84 -1.03
C LEU A 48 22.68 -3.24 -0.62
N VAL A 49 22.91 -3.35 0.68
CA VAL A 49 24.19 -3.84 1.23
C VAL A 49 24.30 -5.34 0.97
N GLN A 50 25.40 -5.77 0.35
CA GLN A 50 25.68 -7.17 0.04
C GLN A 50 26.75 -7.71 0.98
N ASN A 51 26.33 -8.16 2.17
CA ASN A 51 27.19 -8.86 3.12
C ASN A 51 26.51 -10.17 3.54
N GLU A 52 27.31 -11.16 3.92
CA GLU A 52 26.84 -12.48 4.37
C GLU A 52 25.86 -12.39 5.54
N ASP A 53 26.08 -11.45 6.47
CA ASP A 53 25.17 -11.20 7.61
C ASP A 53 23.76 -10.82 7.16
N TYR A 54 23.64 -9.98 6.13
CA TYR A 54 22.34 -9.53 5.61
C TYR A 54 21.62 -10.66 4.86
N ASP A 55 22.36 -11.51 4.16
CA ASP A 55 21.81 -12.69 3.49
C ASP A 55 21.31 -13.72 4.51
N TYR A 56 22.04 -13.92 5.61
CA TYR A 56 21.60 -14.75 6.72
C TYR A 56 20.30 -14.21 7.35
N MET A 57 20.26 -12.91 7.68
CA MET A 57 19.06 -12.27 8.23
C MET A 57 17.86 -12.37 7.28
N LEU A 58 18.10 -12.25 5.96
CA LEU A 58 17.05 -12.40 4.95
C LEU A 58 16.49 -13.83 4.96
N ALA A 59 17.35 -14.84 5.00
CA ALA A 59 16.94 -16.25 5.07
C ALA A 59 16.12 -16.51 6.35
N LEU A 60 16.62 -16.07 7.50
CA LEU A 60 15.92 -16.19 8.78
C LEU A 60 14.54 -15.53 8.77
N LYS A 61 14.42 -14.34 8.18
CA LYS A 61 13.14 -13.64 8.02
C LYS A 61 12.13 -14.48 7.21
N GLN A 62 12.59 -15.15 6.16
CA GLN A 62 11.73 -16.00 5.33
C GLN A 62 11.28 -17.25 6.11
N GLU A 63 12.19 -17.91 6.82
CA GLU A 63 11.87 -19.05 7.67
C GLU A 63 10.89 -18.69 8.78
N PHE A 64 11.09 -17.55 9.44
CA PHE A 64 10.22 -17.06 10.50
C PHE A 64 8.78 -16.88 10.02
N ARG A 65 8.57 -16.42 8.78
CA ARG A 65 7.23 -16.32 8.19
C ARG A 65 6.58 -17.70 8.05
N GLY A 66 7.35 -18.73 7.68
CA GLY A 66 6.87 -20.10 7.59
C GLY A 66 6.53 -20.67 8.96
N ALA A 67 7.41 -20.48 9.94
CA ALA A 67 7.22 -20.92 11.33
C ALA A 67 6.01 -20.23 11.98
N ALA A 68 5.87 -18.92 11.81
CA ALA A 68 4.75 -18.14 12.37
C ALA A 68 3.40 -18.63 11.83
N ARG A 69 3.30 -18.95 10.53
CA ARG A 69 2.06 -19.48 9.92
C ARG A 69 1.68 -20.88 10.38
N LYS A 70 2.67 -21.71 10.75
CA LYS A 70 2.47 -23.05 11.31
C LYS A 70 2.26 -23.03 12.83
N SER A 71 2.53 -21.88 13.47
CA SER A 71 2.39 -21.75 14.93
C SER A 71 0.91 -21.82 15.34
N PRO A 72 0.62 -22.31 16.55
CA PRO A 72 -0.76 -22.37 17.06
C PRO A 72 -1.35 -20.97 17.33
N TYR A 73 -0.53 -19.92 17.30
CA TYR A 73 -0.96 -18.53 17.43
C TYR A 73 -1.50 -17.95 16.10
N TYR A 74 -1.31 -18.65 14.98
CA TYR A 74 -1.85 -18.24 13.70
C TYR A 74 -3.33 -18.61 13.61
N LEU A 75 -4.20 -17.65 13.95
CA LEU A 75 -5.64 -17.82 13.85
C LEU A 75 -6.09 -17.69 12.39
N SER A 76 -6.47 -18.81 11.77
CA SER A 76 -7.18 -18.82 10.49
C SER A 76 -8.66 -18.55 10.72
N ILE A 77 -9.26 -17.67 9.92
CA ILE A 77 -10.72 -17.47 9.91
C ILE A 77 -11.38 -18.84 9.64
N SER A 78 -12.31 -19.24 10.50
CA SER A 78 -12.99 -20.53 10.43
C SER A 78 -13.53 -20.80 9.03
N GLU A 79 -13.26 -21.99 8.49
CA GLU A 79 -13.78 -22.40 7.19
C GLU A 79 -15.31 -22.32 7.20
N LYS A 80 -15.88 -21.66 6.18
CA LYS A 80 -17.33 -21.64 5.97
C LYS A 80 -17.81 -23.07 5.85
N LYS A 81 -19.01 -23.37 6.38
CA LYS A 81 -19.63 -24.70 6.24
C LYS A 81 -19.57 -25.15 4.79
N LYS A 82 -18.98 -26.33 4.56
CA LYS A 82 -18.92 -26.94 3.22
C LYS A 82 -20.36 -27.24 2.78
N ASP A 83 -20.65 -27.00 1.50
CA ASP A 83 -21.98 -27.21 0.92
C ASP A 83 -22.34 -28.71 0.82
N VAL A 84 -21.32 -29.58 0.72
CA VAL A 84 -21.48 -31.02 0.58
C VAL A 84 -20.57 -31.74 1.57
N GLU A 85 -21.16 -32.65 2.34
CA GLU A 85 -20.43 -33.57 3.21
C GLU A 85 -19.92 -34.78 2.42
N ARG A 86 -18.65 -35.12 2.58
CA ARG A 86 -18.03 -36.25 1.89
C ARG A 86 -17.42 -37.22 2.89
N TYR A 87 -17.43 -38.51 2.56
CA TYR A 87 -16.76 -39.53 3.38
C TYR A 87 -15.25 -39.24 3.59
N SER A 88 -14.62 -38.56 2.62
CA SER A 88 -13.22 -38.12 2.70
C SER A 88 -12.94 -37.09 3.81
N ASP A 89 -13.96 -36.35 4.29
CA ASP A 89 -13.77 -35.33 5.32
C ASP A 89 -13.32 -35.93 6.66
N LYS A 90 -13.67 -37.19 6.93
CA LYS A 90 -13.25 -37.92 8.13
C LYS A 90 -11.72 -37.98 8.29
N TYR A 91 -11.00 -38.10 7.17
CA TYR A 91 -9.55 -38.17 7.18
C TYR A 91 -8.88 -36.79 7.20
N GLN A 92 -9.59 -35.74 6.79
CA GLN A 92 -9.08 -34.36 6.84
C GLN A 92 -9.22 -33.74 8.24
N ALA A 93 -10.34 -34.00 8.92
CA ALA A 93 -10.62 -33.44 10.24
C ALA A 93 -9.67 -33.96 11.33
N ALA A 94 -9.36 -35.26 11.32
CA ALA A 94 -8.47 -35.88 12.32
C ALA A 94 -7.05 -35.29 12.33
N HIS A 95 -6.55 -34.84 11.17
CA HIS A 95 -5.24 -34.19 11.07
C HIS A 95 -5.25 -32.75 11.60
N GLN A 96 -6.34 -32.00 11.44
CA GLN A 96 -6.41 -30.59 11.87
C GLN A 96 -6.56 -30.42 13.39
N ASP A 97 -7.26 -31.33 14.07
CA ASP A 97 -7.51 -31.25 15.51
C ASP A 97 -6.24 -31.45 16.36
N SER A 98 -5.27 -32.20 15.83
CA SER A 98 -4.02 -32.52 16.52
C SER A 98 -3.05 -31.32 16.56
N GLU A 99 -3.12 -30.43 15.58
CA GLU A 99 -2.12 -29.39 15.32
C GLU A 99 -2.42 -28.06 16.03
N ARG A 100 -3.65 -27.85 16.54
CA ARG A 100 -4.16 -26.51 16.90
C ARG A 100 -4.38 -26.24 18.39
N LYS A 101 -4.14 -27.19 19.29
CA LYS A 101 -4.60 -27.04 20.68
C LYS A 101 -3.54 -26.40 21.59
N TRP A 102 -3.28 -25.11 21.41
CA TRP A 102 -2.62 -24.30 22.44
C TRP A 102 -3.66 -23.84 23.48
N GLN A 103 -3.33 -23.97 24.76
CA GLN A 103 -4.18 -23.52 25.87
C GLN A 103 -3.46 -22.45 26.69
N PRO A 104 -4.04 -21.24 26.84
CA PRO A 104 -3.45 -20.20 27.69
C PRO A 104 -3.60 -20.51 29.18
N ASP A 105 -2.72 -19.92 29.99
CA ASP A 105 -2.89 -19.86 31.45
C ASP A 105 -3.99 -18.85 31.80
N TRP A 106 -5.21 -19.34 32.03
CA TRP A 106 -6.40 -18.51 32.33
C TRP A 106 -6.29 -17.68 33.60
N ARG A 107 -5.33 -17.96 34.49
CA ARG A 107 -5.11 -17.13 35.69
C ARG A 107 -4.59 -15.73 35.34
N ARG A 108 -3.99 -15.58 34.16
CA ARG A 108 -3.39 -14.32 33.68
C ARG A 108 -4.34 -13.50 32.81
N PHE A 109 -5.46 -14.07 32.39
CA PHE A 109 -6.43 -13.43 31.50
C PHE A 109 -7.73 -13.08 32.27
N PRO A 110 -8.46 -12.04 31.83
CA PRO A 110 -9.80 -11.78 32.34
C PRO A 110 -10.74 -12.97 32.14
N ALA A 111 -11.68 -13.17 33.07
CA ALA A 111 -12.62 -14.29 33.05
C ALA A 111 -13.55 -14.28 31.82
N GLU A 112 -13.79 -13.11 31.22
CA GLU A 112 -14.64 -12.92 30.05
C GLU A 112 -14.09 -13.58 28.76
N LEU A 113 -12.79 -13.85 28.71
CA LEU A 113 -12.13 -14.44 27.53
C LEU A 113 -12.16 -15.97 27.52
N LYS A 114 -12.71 -16.59 28.56
CA LYS A 114 -12.81 -18.04 28.64
C LYS A 114 -13.85 -18.53 27.60
N PRO A 115 -13.49 -19.46 26.69
CA PRO A 115 -14.39 -19.99 25.66
C PRO A 115 -15.49 -20.89 26.22
#